data_AF-A0A0K0XEP6-F1
#
_entry.id   AF-A0A0K0XEP6-F1
#
_cell.length_a   1.000
_cell.length_b   1.000
_cell.length_c   1.000
_cell.angle_alpha   90.00
_cell.angle_beta   90.00
_cell.angle_gamma   90.00
#
_symmetry.space_group_name_H-M   'P 1'
#
loop_
_entity.id
_entity.type
_entity.pdbx_description
1 polymer ?
#
loop_
_entity_poly.entity_id
_entity_poly.type
_entity_poly.pdbx_seq_one_letter_code
_entity_poly.pdbx_strand_id
1 'polypeptide(L)'
;MKTTSRAVNLGWEHWRLNRIDDGSLQWLAFTRPEARAKIDRYKVWTLIPHRRIFLANWIVTEDYHRQDGEPGIWNFENIDIYEAREIALQVPQVSAEDLARLLRPERCLSFDQLDRHSAEKLLGTRVADELRRDQ
;
A
#
# COMPACT_ATOMS: atom_id res chain seq x y z
N MET A 1 22.67 4.72 -14.32
CA MET A 1 21.21 4.51 -14.30
C MET A 1 20.96 3.02 -14.26
N LYS A 2 20.55 2.47 -13.12
CA LYS A 2 20.16 1.05 -13.04
C LYS A 2 18.71 0.96 -13.48
N THR A 3 18.49 0.43 -14.68
CA THR A 3 17.17 0.15 -15.21
C THR A 3 16.68 -1.13 -14.52
N THR A 4 15.92 -0.96 -13.43
CA THR A 4 15.35 -2.08 -12.68
C THR A 4 14.28 -2.75 -13.54
N SER A 5 14.51 -4.03 -13.82
CA SER A 5 13.69 -4.89 -14.66
C SER A 5 12.28 -4.99 -14.10
N ARG A 6 11.33 -4.29 -14.74
CA ARG A 6 9.88 -4.28 -14.45
C ARG A 6 9.29 -5.68 -14.64
N ALA A 7 9.34 -6.52 -13.61
CA ALA A 7 8.54 -7.73 -13.58
C ALA A 7 7.05 -7.32 -13.62
N VAL A 8 6.36 -7.77 -14.66
CA VAL A 8 5.06 -7.25 -15.12
C VAL A 8 3.96 -7.63 -14.13
N ASN A 9 3.71 -6.77 -13.14
CA ASN A 9 2.45 -6.72 -12.42
C ASN A 9 1.55 -5.71 -13.14
N LEU A 10 0.76 -6.20 -14.09
CA LEU A 10 -0.15 -5.49 -15.02
C LEU A 10 -0.73 -4.17 -14.46
N GLY A 11 -0.06 -3.05 -14.73
CA GLY A 11 -0.52 -1.69 -14.41
C GLY A 11 -0.48 -1.30 -12.92
N TRP A 12 0.22 -2.07 -12.09
CA TRP A 12 0.45 -1.77 -10.67
C TRP A 12 1.85 -1.21 -10.44
N GLU A 13 1.95 -0.26 -9.51
CA GLU A 13 3.22 0.19 -8.94
C GLU A 13 3.25 -0.17 -7.46
N HIS A 14 4.46 -0.41 -6.95
CA HIS A 14 4.71 -0.90 -5.60
C HIS A 14 5.55 0.13 -4.86
N TRP A 15 5.19 0.38 -3.61
CA TRP A 15 5.76 1.44 -2.81
C TRP A 15 6.10 0.94 -1.42
N ARG A 16 7.36 1.16 -1.02
CA ARG A 16 7.80 1.09 0.37
C ARG A 16 7.54 2.44 1.02
N LEU A 17 6.78 2.46 2.10
CA LEU A 17 6.48 3.68 2.84
C LEU A 17 7.19 3.63 4.18
N ASN A 18 8.24 4.45 4.27
CA ASN A 18 8.95 4.68 5.52
C ASN A 18 8.47 6.00 6.12
N ARG A 19 8.30 6.05 7.43
CA ARG A 19 7.95 7.29 8.12
C ARG A 19 9.09 8.30 8.00
N ILE A 20 8.78 9.57 7.73
CA ILE A 20 9.82 10.58 7.49
C ILE A 20 10.63 10.90 8.77
N ASP A 21 9.99 10.83 9.94
CA ASP A 21 10.62 11.23 11.20
C ASP A 21 11.70 10.25 11.70
N ASP A 22 11.48 8.94 11.57
CA ASP A 22 12.35 7.90 12.12
C ASP A 22 12.84 6.86 11.08
N GLY A 23 12.36 6.95 9.83
CA GLY A 23 12.71 6.03 8.75
C GLY A 23 12.12 4.63 8.90
N SER A 24 11.22 4.40 9.85
CA SER A 24 10.61 3.09 10.09
C SER A 24 9.67 2.69 8.95
N LEU A 25 9.75 1.43 8.53
CA LEU A 25 8.79 0.85 7.60
C LEU A 25 7.40 0.82 8.25
N GLN A 26 6.43 1.46 7.61
CA GLN A 26 5.04 1.44 8.07
C GLN A 26 4.09 0.74 7.11
N TRP A 27 4.28 0.91 5.80
CA TRP A 27 3.38 0.33 4.82
C TRP A 27 4.12 -0.25 3.63
N LEU A 28 3.57 -1.35 3.13
CA LEU A 28 3.68 -1.72 1.72
C LEU A 28 2.42 -1.22 1.02
N ALA A 29 2.59 -0.38 0.01
CA ALA A 29 1.49 0.25 -0.69
C ALA A 29 1.53 -0.01 -2.19
N PHE A 30 0.36 -0.05 -2.81
CA PHE A 30 0.16 -0.34 -4.22
C PHE A 30 -0.68 0.79 -4.83
N THR A 31 -0.30 1.26 -6.02
CA THR A 31 -1.12 2.18 -6.83
C THR A 31 -1.38 1.57 -8.20
N ARG A 32 -2.43 2.05 -8.88
CA ARG A 32 -2.82 1.56 -10.20
C ARG A 32 -2.97 2.71 -11.20
N PRO A 33 -1.86 3.36 -11.62
CA PRO A 33 -1.90 4.56 -12.44
C PRO A 33 -2.56 4.34 -13.81
N GLU A 34 -2.55 3.11 -14.33
CA GLU A 34 -3.16 2.75 -15.61
C GLU A 34 -4.62 2.25 -15.47
N ALA A 35 -5.23 2.37 -14.29
CA ALA A 35 -6.62 1.93 -14.09
C ALA A 35 -7.61 2.71 -14.97
N ARG A 36 -8.65 2.01 -15.46
CA ARG A 36 -9.71 2.64 -16.27
C ARG A 36 -10.51 3.68 -15.48
N ALA A 37 -10.92 3.34 -14.26
CA ALA A 37 -11.67 4.23 -13.40
C ALA A 37 -10.76 5.32 -12.81
N LYS A 38 -11.21 6.58 -12.83
CA LYS A 38 -10.44 7.71 -12.29
C LYS A 38 -10.13 7.51 -10.81
N ILE A 39 -11.09 7.01 -10.04
CA ILE A 39 -10.90 6.79 -8.60
C ILE A 39 -9.84 5.72 -8.33
N ASP A 40 -9.77 4.66 -9.14
CA ASP A 40 -8.76 3.60 -8.95
C ASP A 40 -7.34 4.06 -9.31
N ARG A 41 -7.20 5.07 -10.19
CA ARG A 41 -5.90 5.72 -10.41
C ARG A 41 -5.47 6.59 -9.23
N TYR A 42 -6.44 7.06 -8.46
CA TYR A 42 -6.22 7.97 -7.34
C TYR A 42 -5.91 7.22 -6.04
N LYS A 43 -6.53 6.05 -5.81
CA LYS A 43 -6.34 5.29 -4.59
C LYS A 43 -4.90 4.78 -4.40
N VAL A 44 -4.49 4.74 -3.14
CA VAL A 44 -3.36 3.94 -2.65
C VAL A 44 -3.91 2.83 -1.76
N TRP A 45 -3.58 1.58 -2.06
CA TRP A 45 -3.96 0.43 -1.23
C TRP A 45 -2.78 -0.02 -0.38
N THR A 46 -2.97 -0.19 0.94
CA THR A 46 -1.91 -0.61 1.87
C THR A 46 -2.18 -1.99 2.44
N LEU A 47 -1.10 -2.76 2.65
CA LEU A 47 -1.17 -4.09 3.23
C LEU A 47 -1.70 -4.06 4.67
N ILE A 48 -2.66 -4.93 4.96
CA ILE A 48 -3.13 -5.30 6.30
C ILE A 48 -2.68 -6.75 6.54
N PRO A 49 -1.50 -6.97 7.18
CA PRO A 49 -0.87 -8.29 7.19
C PRO A 49 -1.75 -9.39 7.80
N HIS A 50 -2.30 -9.16 9.00
CA HIS A 50 -3.19 -10.11 9.67
C HIS A 50 -4.47 -10.46 8.87
N ARG A 51 -4.88 -9.63 7.91
CA ARG A 51 -6.04 -9.92 7.04
C ARG A 51 -5.66 -10.43 5.66
N ARG A 52 -4.37 -10.41 5.29
CA ARG A 52 -3.86 -10.77 3.96
C ARG A 52 -4.57 -10.03 2.83
N ILE A 53 -4.89 -8.76 3.07
CA ILE A 53 -5.53 -7.88 2.09
C ILE A 53 -4.76 -6.58 1.97
N PHE A 54 -4.86 -5.96 0.81
CA PHE A 54 -4.59 -4.56 0.60
C PHE A 54 -5.91 -3.81 0.67
N LEU A 55 -6.01 -2.83 1.57
CA LEU A 55 -7.20 -1.98 1.76
C LEU A 55 -6.92 -0.60 1.20
N ALA A 56 -7.87 0.01 0.49
CA ALA A 56 -7.75 1.40 0.07
C ALA A 56 -7.61 2.29 1.32
N ASN A 57 -6.48 3.00 1.42
CA ASN A 57 -6.10 3.73 2.61
C ASN A 57 -6.22 5.22 2.32
N TRP A 58 -7.27 5.85 2.85
CA TRP A 58 -7.57 7.26 2.56
C TRP A 58 -6.50 8.22 3.11
N ILE A 59 -5.87 7.89 4.24
CA ILE A 59 -4.82 8.71 4.85
C ILE A 59 -3.56 8.68 3.98
N VAL A 60 -3.14 7.49 3.56
CA VAL A 60 -1.98 7.33 2.66
C VAL A 60 -2.29 7.88 1.26
N THR A 61 -3.53 7.78 0.81
CA THR A 61 -3.97 8.40 -0.45
C THR A 61 -3.87 9.93 -0.39
N GLU A 62 -4.32 10.55 0.70
CA GLU A 62 -4.19 12.00 0.91
C GLU A 62 -2.70 12.42 0.93
N ASP A 63 -1.85 11.68 1.64
CA ASP A 63 -0.42 11.97 1.72
C ASP A 63 0.30 11.81 0.36
N TYR A 64 -0.03 10.75 -0.39
CA TYR A 64 0.54 10.48 -1.73
C TYR A 64 0.23 11.59 -2.75
N HIS A 65 -0.95 12.20 -2.66
CA HIS A 65 -1.38 13.27 -3.57
C HIS A 65 -1.14 14.67 -3.02
N ARG A 66 -0.44 14.80 -1.88
CA ARG A 66 -0.09 16.11 -1.34
C ARG A 66 0.79 16.84 -2.34
N GLN A 67 0.26 17.93 -2.90
CA GLN A 67 1.02 18.87 -3.72
C GLN A 67 1.51 20.00 -2.82
N ASP A 68 2.73 20.48 -3.09
CA ASP A 68 3.36 21.68 -2.52
C ASP A 68 4.07 21.53 -1.16
N GLY A 69 5.40 21.40 -1.22
CA GLY A 69 6.38 22.02 -0.32
C GLY A 69 6.45 21.58 1.15
N GLU A 70 5.41 20.98 1.71
CA GLU A 70 5.41 20.44 3.07
C GLU A 70 5.74 18.94 3.07
N PRO A 71 6.61 18.48 3.98
CA PRO A 71 6.87 17.05 4.11
C PRO A 71 5.58 16.32 4.51
N GLY A 72 5.26 15.26 3.76
CA GLY A 72 4.19 14.33 4.12
C GLY A 72 4.52 13.54 5.39
N ILE A 73 3.75 12.50 5.67
CA ILE A 73 4.03 11.59 6.78
C ILE A 73 5.00 10.49 6.32
N TRP A 74 4.89 10.04 5.06
CA TRP A 74 5.68 8.94 4.53
C TRP A 74 6.55 9.37 3.34
N ASN A 75 7.75 8.81 3.29
CA ASN A 75 8.57 8.79 2.09
C ASN A 75 8.14 7.60 1.22
N PHE A 76 7.77 7.87 -0.04
CA PHE A 76 7.32 6.86 -1.00
C PHE A 76 8.48 6.43 -1.89
N GLU A 77 9.02 5.25 -1.63
CA GLU A 77 10.08 4.65 -2.46
C GLU A 77 9.45 3.63 -3.41
N ASN A 78 9.62 3.84 -4.73
CA ASN A 78 9.15 2.92 -5.74
C ASN A 78 10.06 1.69 -5.79
N ILE A 79 9.48 0.51 -5.59
CA ILE A 79 10.21 -0.76 -5.52
C ILE A 79 9.69 -1.73 -6.58
N ASP A 80 10.46 -2.77 -6.87
CA ASP A 80 9.96 -3.85 -7.73
C ASP A 80 9.14 -4.90 -6.95
N ILE A 81 8.50 -5.80 -7.69
CA ILE A 81 7.64 -6.84 -7.09
C ILE A 81 8.41 -7.86 -6.24
N TYR A 82 9.69 -8.08 -6.49
CA TYR A 82 10.49 -9.02 -5.69
C TYR A 82 10.78 -8.41 -4.33
N GLU A 83 11.21 -7.14 -4.30
CA GLU A 83 11.35 -6.39 -3.05
C GLU A 83 10.02 -6.25 -2.33
N ALA A 84 8.92 -5.96 -3.04
CA ALA A 84 7.59 -5.85 -2.43
C ALA A 84 7.18 -7.14 -1.68
N ARG A 85 7.56 -8.32 -2.20
CA ARG A 85 7.31 -9.61 -1.53
C ARG A 85 8.12 -9.77 -0.25
N GLU A 86 9.37 -9.31 -0.24
CA GLU A 86 10.23 -9.32 0.95
C GLU A 86 9.74 -8.33 2.01
N ILE A 87 9.33 -7.13 1.58
CA ILE A 87 8.81 -6.07 2.45
C ILE A 87 7.47 -6.46 3.05
N ALA A 88 6.62 -7.19 2.33
CA ALA A 88 5.31 -7.60 2.83
C ALA A 88 5.39 -8.32 4.20
N LEU A 89 6.43 -9.12 4.42
CA LEU A 89 6.66 -9.87 5.66
C LEU A 89 7.23 -9.01 6.80
N GLN A 90 7.70 -7.81 6.50
CA GLN A 90 8.30 -6.87 7.45
C GLN A 90 7.33 -5.74 7.84
N VAL A 91 6.21 -5.59 7.12
CA VAL A 91 5.20 -4.56 7.42
C VAL A 91 4.63 -4.82 8.82
N PRO A 92 4.62 -3.81 9.71
CA PRO A 92 4.07 -3.97 11.05
C PRO A 92 2.57 -4.32 11.01
N GLN A 93 2.10 -5.01 12.04
CA GLN A 93 0.67 -5.27 12.19
C GLN A 93 -0.10 -3.98 12.41
N VAL A 94 -1.24 -3.85 11.72
CA VAL A 94 -2.15 -2.71 11.90
C VAL A 94 -3.01 -2.96 13.13
N SER A 95 -2.99 -2.00 14.07
CA SER A 95 -3.81 -2.09 15.27
C SER A 95 -5.30 -2.04 14.96
N ALA A 96 -6.14 -2.52 15.88
CA ALA A 96 -7.60 -2.44 15.71
C ALA A 96 -8.11 -0.99 15.65
N GLU A 97 -7.47 -0.08 16.39
CA GLU A 97 -7.78 1.34 16.40
C GLU A 97 -7.45 2.00 15.05
N ASP A 98 -6.23 1.76 14.55
CA ASP A 98 -5.81 2.28 13.25
C ASP A 98 -6.70 1.73 12.14
N LEU A 99 -7.02 0.44 12.18
CA LEU A 99 -7.92 -0.14 11.20
C LEU A 99 -9.33 0.46 11.28
N ALA A 100 -9.86 0.74 12.48
CA ALA A 100 -11.14 1.41 12.63
C ALA A 100 -11.12 2.82 12.04
N ARG A 101 -9.99 3.53 12.14
CA ARG A 101 -9.76 4.83 11.52
C ARG A 101 -9.68 4.75 9.99
N LEU A 102 -9.01 3.73 9.45
CA LEU A 102 -8.97 3.49 7.99
C LEU A 102 -10.36 3.22 7.40
N LEU A 103 -11.25 2.58 8.16
CA LEU A 103 -12.62 2.26 7.74
C LEU A 103 -13.60 3.44 7.87
N ARG A 104 -13.14 4.61 8.34
CA ARG A 104 -13.92 5.84 8.49
C ARG A 104 -13.24 6.96 7.71
N PRO A 105 -13.44 7.01 6.39
CA PRO A 105 -12.81 8.04 5.58
C PRO A 105 -13.36 9.41 5.95
N GLU A 106 -12.46 10.33 6.30
CA GLU A 106 -12.83 11.72 6.61
C GLU A 106 -12.67 12.62 5.37
N ARG A 107 -11.83 12.21 4.42
CA ARG A 107 -11.46 12.97 3.21
C ARG A 107 -11.09 12.02 2.06
N CYS A 108 -11.01 12.59 0.84
CA CYS A 108 -10.45 12.00 -0.39
C CYS A 108 -11.14 10.75 -0.96
N LEU A 109 -11.65 9.86 -0.10
CA LEU A 109 -12.43 8.68 -0.45
C LEU A 109 -13.77 8.72 0.29
N SER A 110 -14.76 8.01 -0.26
CA SER A 110 -16.03 7.70 0.41
C SER A 110 -16.03 6.25 0.89
N PHE A 111 -16.97 5.91 1.78
CA PHE A 111 -17.03 4.56 2.35
C PHE A 111 -17.15 3.45 1.29
N ASP A 112 -17.93 3.68 0.22
CA ASP A 112 -18.08 2.75 -0.90
C ASP A 112 -16.81 2.61 -1.76
N GLN A 113 -15.87 3.54 -1.63
CA GLN A 113 -14.58 3.51 -2.32
C GLN A 113 -13.49 2.78 -1.52
N LEU A 114 -13.75 2.36 -0.28
CA LEU A 114 -12.84 1.55 0.54
C LEU A 114 -12.83 0.09 0.12
N ASP A 115 -12.41 -0.17 -1.12
CA ASP A 115 -12.27 -1.52 -1.65
C ASP A 115 -10.97 -2.20 -1.23
N ARG A 116 -10.90 -3.50 -1.54
CA ARG A 116 -9.79 -4.36 -1.13
C ARG A 116 -9.34 -5.29 -2.23
N HIS A 117 -8.07 -5.64 -2.20
CA HIS A 117 -7.46 -6.67 -3.01
C HIS A 117 -6.81 -7.73 -2.11
N SER A 118 -6.83 -9.00 -2.52
CA SER A 118 -6.12 -10.04 -1.76
C SER A 118 -4.61 -9.89 -1.94
N ALA A 119 -3.86 -10.15 -0.87
CA ALA A 119 -2.41 -10.23 -0.94
C ALA A 119 -1.97 -11.34 -1.91
N GLU A 120 -2.72 -12.45 -1.96
CA GLU A 120 -2.48 -13.52 -2.94
C GLU A 120 -2.53 -13.01 -4.39
N LYS A 121 -3.50 -12.15 -4.74
CA LYS A 121 -3.61 -11.60 -6.09
C LYS A 121 -2.44 -10.68 -6.43
N LEU A 122 -2.00 -9.88 -5.46
CA LEU A 122 -1.02 -8.81 -5.70
C LEU A 122 0.44 -9.25 -5.52
N LEU A 123 0.69 -10.16 -4.59
CA LEU A 123 2.03 -10.65 -4.21
C LEU A 123 2.25 -12.12 -4.61
N GLY A 124 1.18 -12.90 -4.79
CA GLY A 124 1.23 -14.33 -5.09
C GLY A 124 0.93 -15.20 -3.86
N THR A 125 0.53 -16.45 -4.12
CA THR A 125 0.10 -17.42 -3.09
C THR A 125 1.16 -17.67 -2.02
N ARG A 126 2.44 -17.76 -2.41
CA ARG A 126 3.54 -18.01 -1.47
C ARG A 126 3.59 -16.97 -0.34
N VAL A 127 3.58 -15.68 -0.69
CA VAL A 127 3.65 -14.60 0.30
C VAL A 127 2.38 -14.54 1.13
N ALA A 128 1.22 -14.78 0.52
CA ALA A 128 -0.05 -14.83 1.26
C ALA A 128 -0.08 -15.96 2.31
N ASP A 129 0.56 -17.10 2.03
CA ASP A 129 0.68 -18.21 2.98
C ASP A 129 1.72 -17.91 4.08
N GLU A 130 2.83 -17.25 3.75
CA GLU A 130 3.81 -16.79 4.74
C GLU A 130 3.16 -15.78 5.72
N LEU A 131 2.41 -14.80 5.21
CA LEU A 131 1.62 -13.86 6.01
C LEU A 131 0.54 -14.51 6.89
N ARG A 132 0.15 -15.76 6.61
CA ARG A 132 -0.77 -16.52 7.47
C ARG A 132 -0.06 -17.10 8.69
N ARG A 133 1.23 -17.45 8.55
CA ARG A 133 2.01 -18.12 9.59
C ARG A 133 2.52 -17.16 10.67
N ASP A 134 2.67 -15.88 10.32
CA ASP A 134 3.14 -14.82 11.21
C ASP A 134 1.97 -14.09 11.95
N GLN A 135 0.83 -14.77 12.12
CA GLN A 135 -0.36 -14.29 12.85
C GLN A 135 -0.55 -15.09 14.14
#